data_AF-A0A1Q3HV29-F1
#
_entry.id   AF-A0A1Q3HV29-F1
#
_cell.length_a   1.000
_cell.length_b   1.000
_cell.length_c   1.000
_cell.angle_alpha   90.00
_cell.angle_beta   90.00
_cell.angle_gamma   90.00
#
_symmetry.space_group_name_H-M   'P 1'
#
loop_
_entity.id
_entity.type
_entity.pdbx_description
1 polymer ?
#
loop_
_entity_poly.entity_id
_entity_poly.type
_entity_poly.pdbx_seq_one_letter_code
_entity_poly.pdbx_strand_id
1 'polypeptide(L)'
;MRGPFAMLPLGLMSLVMVTGCPGPTPEPAPEPRLTTVTVTCEPTSVSIGKSAQCTASALDQDGKAFTIEGYTWASSDDAIAMVDAQGKATARAVGSLQVRASATAGGNSQQGSALLTVTPVPEKLHASPISADETWRASDNPHVVTRTIYVSGSRKPTLTLEAGVEVRFAAGAALIVGANEEKAGRLVAEGTASAPIRFTSRASTPRPGDWGGVLLYPAFGTSSRMAHAVIEYAGGSFELVGGVPAPPELFPQGGLVLFGATDEQDSAEPTVVVDHVEVRESRAHGVVSVSGALGPGSTGLNVHDNGQSDLWFTANQVGSIPTDTVLTANSPRPVLVTAGMISQTQTWPKLTQPYRLISVLEGFPAHVAVEGASQPVLTLTAGTEIQMTAGSAFTAGLSEPGALVAVGTEAAPIRFVSDASTPAKGFWSGLHFSTNATGSRLDHVVVSHAGSKLYDALGGGSVNVFGELGAFMTHTLIQDSSSCGVAVGLSVTTDFTLAEYGNTFVNGDGAEMCSQ
;
A
#
# COMPACT_ATOMS: atom_id res chain seq x y z
N MET A 1 31.14 -103.41 22.14
CA MET A 1 32.59 -103.25 22.34
C MET A 1 32.80 -102.30 23.50
N ARG A 2 33.56 -102.74 24.53
CA ARG A 2 34.20 -102.00 25.65
C ARG A 2 33.36 -100.88 26.29
N GLY A 3 32.91 -100.96 27.54
CA GLY A 3 33.61 -101.40 28.74
C GLY A 3 33.36 -100.36 29.86
N PRO A 4 33.66 -100.67 31.14
CA PRO A 4 32.65 -100.71 32.22
C PRO A 4 33.09 -99.98 33.52
N PHE A 5 32.35 -100.26 34.62
CA PHE A 5 32.73 -100.15 36.05
C PHE A 5 32.66 -98.75 36.69
N ALA A 6 32.26 -98.55 37.96
CA ALA A 6 32.18 -99.40 39.17
C ALA A 6 31.05 -98.85 40.10
N MET A 7 30.22 -99.65 40.79
CA MET A 7 30.45 -100.28 42.13
C MET A 7 31.11 -99.31 43.13
N LEU A 8 30.56 -98.90 44.28
CA LEU A 8 29.94 -99.58 45.44
C LEU A 8 29.61 -98.46 46.49
N PRO A 9 29.10 -98.68 47.72
CA PRO A 9 27.98 -99.49 48.22
C PRO A 9 26.95 -98.66 49.06
N LEU A 10 25.86 -99.35 49.40
CA LEU A 10 24.80 -98.98 50.36
C LEU A 10 25.33 -98.53 51.74
N GLY A 11 24.78 -97.42 52.23
CA GLY A 11 24.72 -97.06 53.65
C GLY A 11 23.26 -96.84 54.07
N LEU A 12 22.81 -97.60 55.07
CA LEU A 12 21.52 -97.44 55.76
C LEU A 12 21.33 -95.99 56.23
N MET A 13 20.18 -95.38 55.93
CA MET A 13 19.77 -94.12 56.55
C MET A 13 18.30 -94.19 56.97
N SER A 14 18.09 -93.97 58.27
CA SER A 14 16.83 -94.03 58.99
C SER A 14 15.73 -93.17 58.37
N LEU A 15 14.54 -93.77 58.25
CA LEU A 15 13.30 -93.13 57.82
C LEU A 15 12.78 -92.23 58.96
N VAL A 16 13.13 -90.94 58.90
CA VAL A 16 12.54 -89.89 59.73
C VAL A 16 11.31 -89.37 58.99
N MET A 17 10.10 -89.63 59.53
CA MET A 17 8.88 -88.97 59.05
C MET A 17 8.91 -87.51 59.49
N VAL A 18 9.37 -86.63 58.61
CA VAL A 18 9.26 -85.18 58.78
C VAL A 18 7.85 -84.78 58.37
N THR A 19 7.03 -84.40 59.34
CA THR A 19 5.82 -83.60 59.12
C THR A 19 6.26 -82.24 58.57
N GLY A 20 6.27 -82.10 57.23
CA GLY A 20 6.56 -80.84 56.57
C GLY A 20 5.46 -79.83 56.87
N CYS A 21 5.79 -78.77 57.60
CA CYS A 21 4.97 -77.56 57.63
C CYS A 21 4.77 -77.07 56.20
N PRO A 22 3.56 -76.60 55.80
CA PRO A 22 3.45 -75.81 54.59
C PRO A 22 4.34 -74.57 54.78
N GLY A 23 5.39 -74.44 53.97
CA GLY A 23 6.17 -73.21 53.91
C GLY A 23 5.24 -72.03 53.57
N PRO A 24 5.57 -70.79 53.96
CA PRO A 24 4.76 -69.64 53.61
C PRO A 24 4.57 -69.63 52.09
N THR A 25 3.31 -69.67 51.65
CA THR A 25 2.93 -69.44 50.26
C THR A 25 3.65 -68.17 49.81
N PRO A 26 4.38 -68.15 48.67
CA PRO A 26 5.00 -66.92 48.21
C PRO A 26 3.91 -65.88 48.08
N GLU A 27 4.07 -64.79 48.84
CA GLU A 27 3.17 -63.64 48.81
C GLU A 27 3.02 -63.21 47.35
N PRO A 28 1.79 -63.02 46.82
CA PRO A 28 1.61 -62.60 45.45
C PRO A 28 2.42 -61.31 45.22
N ALA A 29 3.25 -61.30 44.17
CA ALA A 29 4.05 -60.14 43.85
C ALA A 29 3.15 -58.89 43.79
N PRO A 30 3.56 -57.76 44.39
CA PRO A 30 2.73 -56.56 44.42
C PRO A 30 2.37 -56.16 42.99
N GLU A 31 1.09 -55.84 42.76
CA GLU A 31 0.63 -55.43 41.44
C GLU A 31 1.43 -54.21 40.94
N PRO A 32 1.79 -54.17 39.64
CA PRO A 32 2.55 -53.05 39.10
C PRO A 32 1.72 -51.76 39.24
N ARG A 33 2.37 -50.71 39.74
CA ARG A 33 1.75 -49.40 39.93
C ARG A 33 2.52 -48.35 39.15
N LEU A 34 1.80 -47.41 38.55
CA LEU A 34 2.40 -46.29 37.83
C LEU A 34 3.25 -45.42 38.80
N THR A 35 4.51 -45.16 38.43
CA THR A 35 5.41 -44.30 39.24
C THR A 35 5.98 -43.12 38.48
N THR A 36 6.26 -43.28 37.19
CA THR A 36 6.92 -42.25 36.39
C THR A 36 6.21 -42.09 35.05
N VAL A 37 5.96 -40.86 34.63
CA VAL A 37 5.57 -40.50 33.26
C VAL A 37 6.63 -39.58 32.71
N THR A 38 7.20 -39.96 31.56
CA THR A 38 8.18 -39.15 30.83
C THR A 38 7.55 -38.64 29.55
N VAL A 39 7.75 -37.36 29.24
CA VAL A 39 7.27 -36.74 28.01
C VAL A 39 8.46 -36.25 27.20
N THR A 40 8.39 -36.46 25.89
CA THR A 40 9.33 -35.90 24.91
C THR A 40 8.55 -35.27 23.77
N CYS A 41 9.05 -34.17 23.20
CA CYS A 41 8.47 -33.55 22.01
C CYS A 41 9.54 -33.48 20.93
N GLU A 42 9.21 -33.90 19.71
CA GLU A 42 10.10 -33.85 18.55
C GLU A 42 9.44 -33.07 17.41
N PRO A 43 10.09 -31.99 16.90
CA PRO A 43 11.27 -31.34 17.47
C PRO A 43 10.95 -30.58 18.77
N THR A 44 11.95 -30.32 19.61
CA THR A 44 11.80 -29.52 20.86
C THR A 44 11.66 -28.02 20.60
N SER A 45 11.84 -27.58 19.36
CA SER A 45 11.67 -26.21 18.90
C SER A 45 10.95 -26.17 17.56
N VAL A 46 9.91 -25.35 17.45
CA VAL A 46 9.11 -25.19 16.22
C VAL A 46 8.85 -23.71 15.93
N SER A 47 8.76 -23.33 14.66
CA SER A 47 8.27 -22.00 14.31
C SER A 47 6.74 -21.91 14.43
N ILE A 48 6.23 -20.68 14.59
CA ILE A 48 4.77 -20.41 14.57
C ILE A 48 4.11 -21.11 13.37
N GLY A 49 2.94 -21.74 13.61
CA GLY A 49 2.17 -22.46 12.59
C GLY A 49 2.67 -23.86 12.26
N LYS A 50 3.84 -24.27 12.76
CA LYS A 50 4.32 -25.66 12.72
C LYS A 50 3.89 -26.42 13.98
N SER A 51 4.09 -27.73 13.96
CA SER A 51 3.72 -28.61 15.06
C SER A 51 4.86 -29.53 15.46
N ALA A 52 4.96 -29.82 16.77
CA ALA A 52 5.80 -30.87 17.31
C ALA A 52 4.93 -32.07 17.73
N GLN A 53 5.43 -33.28 17.53
CA GLN A 53 4.77 -34.46 18.08
C GLN A 53 5.34 -34.74 19.47
N CYS A 54 4.48 -34.70 20.48
CA CYS A 54 4.84 -35.11 21.83
C CYS A 54 4.40 -36.55 22.08
N THR A 55 5.25 -37.32 22.76
CA THR A 55 5.02 -38.71 23.13
C THR A 55 5.26 -38.90 24.62
N ALA A 56 4.51 -39.80 25.24
CA ALA A 56 4.60 -40.10 26.66
C ALA A 56 4.87 -41.59 26.88
N SER A 57 5.75 -41.91 27.83
CA SER A 57 6.04 -43.27 28.28
C SER A 57 5.94 -43.36 29.79
N ALA A 58 5.57 -44.55 30.30
CA ALA A 58 5.35 -44.78 31.71
C ALA A 58 6.20 -45.94 32.23
N LEU A 59 6.64 -45.83 33.49
CA LEU A 59 7.37 -46.86 34.22
C LEU A 59 6.64 -47.23 35.51
N ASP A 60 6.84 -48.47 35.95
CA ASP A 60 6.33 -49.01 37.22
C ASP A 60 7.32 -48.80 38.39
N GLN A 61 7.00 -49.33 39.57
CA GLN A 61 7.85 -49.20 40.76
C GLN A 61 9.23 -49.86 40.63
N ASP A 62 9.38 -50.79 39.70
CA ASP A 62 10.59 -51.57 39.46
C ASP A 62 11.37 -51.04 38.25
N GLY A 63 10.94 -49.89 37.69
CA GLY A 63 11.56 -49.24 36.53
C GLY A 63 11.25 -49.94 35.21
N LYS A 64 10.26 -50.84 35.17
CA LYS A 64 9.84 -51.55 33.96
C LYS A 64 8.75 -50.75 33.23
N ALA A 65 8.70 -50.90 31.90
CA ALA A 65 7.68 -50.26 31.07
C ALA A 65 6.26 -50.62 31.55
N PHE A 66 5.44 -49.59 31.78
CA PHE A 66 4.06 -49.70 32.22
C PHE A 66 3.12 -49.24 31.10
N THR A 67 2.19 -50.10 30.69
CA THR A 67 1.27 -49.80 29.58
C THR A 67 0.12 -48.91 30.05
N ILE A 68 -0.13 -47.82 29.35
CA ILE A 68 -1.21 -46.87 29.59
C ILE A 68 -2.12 -46.83 28.35
N GLU A 69 -3.42 -47.00 28.54
CA GLU A 69 -4.40 -47.04 27.43
C GLU A 69 -4.69 -45.66 26.82
N GLY A 70 -4.28 -44.57 27.49
CA GLY A 70 -4.34 -43.22 26.96
C GLY A 70 -3.78 -42.19 27.94
N TYR A 71 -3.08 -41.19 27.41
CA TYR A 71 -2.61 -40.06 28.20
C TYR A 71 -3.55 -38.87 28.04
N THR A 72 -3.76 -38.14 29.12
CA THR A 72 -4.41 -36.82 29.08
C THR A 72 -3.35 -35.75 28.87
N TRP A 73 -3.39 -35.09 27.71
CA TRP A 73 -2.46 -34.05 27.29
C TRP A 73 -2.95 -32.66 27.70
N ALA A 74 -2.01 -31.79 28.09
CA ALA A 74 -2.29 -30.39 28.40
C ALA A 74 -1.10 -29.50 28.05
N SER A 75 -1.38 -28.29 27.57
CA SER A 75 -0.39 -27.23 27.46
C SER A 75 -0.34 -26.42 28.74
N SER A 76 0.83 -25.92 29.14
CA SER A 76 0.90 -24.91 30.20
C SER A 76 0.44 -23.53 29.73
N ASP A 77 0.43 -23.29 28.41
CA ASP A 77 0.00 -22.04 27.79
C ASP A 77 -0.52 -22.29 26.36
N ASP A 78 -1.84 -22.41 26.23
CA ASP A 78 -2.51 -22.62 24.94
C ASP A 78 -2.40 -21.41 23.98
N ALA A 79 -2.03 -20.22 24.48
CA ALA A 79 -1.77 -19.07 23.62
C ALA A 79 -0.41 -19.21 22.90
N ILE A 80 0.57 -19.90 23.49
CA ILE A 80 1.87 -20.19 22.87
C ILE A 80 1.77 -21.43 21.96
N ALA A 81 1.22 -22.54 22.45
CA ALA A 81 0.95 -23.73 21.64
C ALA A 81 -0.20 -24.56 22.22
N MET A 82 -1.06 -25.09 21.35
CA MET A 82 -2.18 -25.96 21.73
C MET A 82 -1.83 -27.42 21.41
N VAL A 83 -2.04 -28.33 22.36
CA VAL A 83 -1.81 -29.77 22.19
C VAL A 83 -3.13 -30.53 22.04
N ASP A 84 -3.24 -31.42 21.07
CA ASP A 84 -4.43 -32.26 20.88
C ASP A 84 -4.40 -33.55 21.72
N ALA A 85 -5.46 -34.36 21.63
CA ALA A 85 -5.58 -35.62 22.36
C ALA A 85 -4.53 -36.67 21.94
N GLN A 86 -3.88 -36.51 20.80
CA GLN A 86 -2.83 -37.37 20.28
C GLN A 86 -1.43 -36.84 20.61
N GLY A 87 -1.31 -35.76 21.39
CA GLY A 87 -0.03 -35.17 21.77
C GLY A 87 0.61 -34.30 20.68
N LYS A 88 -0.12 -33.93 19.62
CA LYS A 88 0.39 -33.01 18.61
C LYS A 88 0.24 -31.57 19.09
N ALA A 89 1.36 -30.93 19.41
CA ALA A 89 1.42 -29.54 19.84
C ALA A 89 1.56 -28.62 18.62
N THR A 90 0.62 -27.70 18.40
CA THR A 90 0.60 -26.74 17.30
C THR A 90 0.94 -25.33 17.80
N ALA A 91 2.00 -24.75 17.25
CA ALA A 91 2.55 -23.46 17.67
C ALA A 91 1.72 -22.26 17.22
N ARG A 92 1.48 -21.30 18.12
CA ARG A 92 0.62 -20.12 17.91
C ARG A 92 1.34 -18.79 18.18
N ALA A 93 2.19 -18.71 19.20
CA ALA A 93 2.94 -17.49 19.54
C ALA A 93 4.36 -17.83 20.01
N VAL A 94 5.30 -16.89 19.85
CA VAL A 94 6.68 -17.04 20.33
C VAL A 94 6.70 -17.18 21.85
N GLY A 95 7.45 -18.14 22.36
CA GLY A 95 7.61 -18.35 23.79
C GLY A 95 8.05 -19.78 24.10
N SER A 96 8.14 -20.10 25.39
CA SER A 96 8.45 -21.45 25.84
C SER A 96 7.34 -21.94 26.77
N LEU A 97 6.91 -23.17 26.58
CA LEU A 97 5.83 -23.80 27.36
C LEU A 97 6.20 -25.22 27.77
N GLN A 98 5.47 -25.76 28.74
CA GLN A 98 5.52 -27.18 29.07
C GLN A 98 4.32 -27.89 28.44
N VAL A 99 4.58 -28.93 27.64
CA VAL A 99 3.57 -29.90 27.24
C VAL A 99 3.57 -31.02 28.28
N ARG A 100 2.40 -31.25 28.89
CA ARG A 100 2.23 -32.22 29.98
C ARG A 100 1.39 -33.39 29.51
N ALA A 101 1.76 -34.58 29.96
CA ALA A 101 0.95 -35.79 29.83
C ALA A 101 0.70 -36.35 31.23
N SER A 102 -0.55 -36.70 31.51
CA SER A 102 -0.95 -37.33 32.77
C SER A 102 -1.65 -38.65 32.53
N ALA A 103 -1.43 -39.60 33.43
CA ALA A 103 -2.05 -40.92 33.40
C ALA A 103 -2.41 -41.37 34.82
N THR A 104 -3.50 -42.12 34.94
CA THR A 104 -3.91 -42.74 36.21
C THR A 104 -4.09 -44.24 36.00
N ALA A 105 -3.27 -45.04 36.67
CA ALA A 105 -3.31 -46.50 36.57
C ALA A 105 -2.73 -47.15 37.84
N GLY A 106 -3.24 -48.33 38.22
CA GLY A 106 -2.80 -49.02 39.44
C GLY A 106 -3.01 -48.19 40.73
N GLY A 107 -4.07 -47.36 40.76
CA GLY A 107 -4.41 -46.48 41.89
C GLY A 107 -3.58 -45.20 42.02
N ASN A 108 -2.61 -44.95 41.13
CA ASN A 108 -1.73 -43.78 41.17
C ASN A 108 -1.95 -42.87 39.96
N SER A 109 -1.87 -41.55 40.18
CA SER A 109 -1.81 -40.53 39.13
C SER A 109 -0.41 -39.97 39.02
N GLN A 110 0.14 -39.95 37.81
CA GLN A 110 1.46 -39.39 37.54
C GLN A 110 1.41 -38.44 36.34
N GLN A 111 2.33 -37.47 36.33
CA GLN A 111 2.45 -36.48 35.27
C GLN A 111 3.91 -36.33 34.86
N GLY A 112 4.12 -36.25 33.55
CA GLY A 112 5.39 -35.84 32.95
C GLY A 112 5.23 -34.55 32.17
N SER A 113 6.34 -33.89 31.88
CA SER A 113 6.35 -32.66 31.08
C SER A 113 7.59 -32.57 30.20
N ALA A 114 7.43 -32.04 28.99
CA ALA A 114 8.51 -31.65 28.10
C ALA A 114 8.47 -30.15 27.81
N LEU A 115 9.64 -29.52 27.72
CA LEU A 115 9.76 -28.14 27.27
C LEU A 115 9.62 -28.10 25.74
N LEU A 116 8.73 -27.24 25.25
CA LEU A 116 8.61 -26.90 23.83
C LEU A 116 8.87 -25.40 23.68
N THR A 117 9.78 -25.05 22.78
CA THR A 117 10.07 -23.65 22.43
C THR A 117 9.45 -23.31 21.09
N VAL A 118 8.69 -22.22 21.04
CA VAL A 118 8.15 -21.66 19.80
C VAL A 118 9.00 -20.46 19.38
N THR A 119 9.56 -20.52 18.17
CA THR A 119 10.37 -19.46 17.58
C THR A 119 9.58 -18.69 16.51
N PRO A 120 10.01 -17.48 16.12
CA PRO A 120 9.50 -16.84 14.92
C PRO A 120 9.71 -17.71 13.67
N VAL A 121 8.92 -17.48 12.63
CA VAL A 121 9.20 -18.03 11.30
C VAL A 121 10.48 -17.38 10.77
N PRO A 122 11.46 -18.14 10.23
CA PRO A 122 12.65 -17.57 9.63
C PRO A 122 12.31 -16.59 8.50
N GLU A 123 12.96 -15.43 8.50
CA GLU A 123 12.75 -14.39 7.48
C GLU A 123 13.46 -14.74 6.17
N LYS A 124 12.80 -14.54 5.02
CA LYS A 124 13.44 -14.63 3.71
C LYS A 124 14.07 -13.29 3.35
N LEU A 125 15.38 -13.18 3.55
CA LEU A 125 16.11 -11.92 3.35
C LEU A 125 16.37 -11.62 1.86
N HIS A 126 16.10 -10.37 1.49
CA HIS A 126 16.33 -9.79 0.18
C HIS A 126 17.22 -8.56 0.31
N ALA A 127 18.24 -8.51 -0.51
CA ALA A 127 19.28 -7.51 -0.34
C ALA A 127 20.03 -7.14 -1.63
N SER A 128 19.86 -7.89 -2.71
CA SER A 128 20.56 -7.66 -3.98
C SER A 128 19.58 -7.24 -5.06
N PRO A 129 20.01 -6.47 -6.08
CA PRO A 129 19.17 -6.16 -7.23
C PRO A 129 18.63 -7.42 -7.90
N ILE A 130 17.39 -7.34 -8.38
CA ILE A 130 16.72 -8.38 -9.15
C ILE A 130 16.96 -8.07 -10.62
N SER A 131 17.82 -8.88 -11.25
CA SER A 131 18.27 -8.70 -12.64
C SER A 131 17.78 -9.79 -13.61
N ALA A 132 17.06 -10.77 -13.07
CA ALA A 132 16.33 -11.83 -13.78
C ALA A 132 14.97 -12.03 -13.09
N ASP A 133 14.02 -12.67 -13.78
CA ASP A 133 12.70 -12.93 -13.22
C ASP A 133 12.80 -13.68 -11.88
N GLU A 134 12.02 -13.22 -10.91
CA GLU A 134 11.98 -13.78 -9.57
C GLU A 134 10.54 -13.85 -9.07
N THR A 135 10.22 -14.90 -8.32
CA THR A 135 8.90 -15.08 -7.68
C THR A 135 9.07 -15.18 -6.18
N TRP A 136 8.41 -14.29 -5.44
CA TRP A 136 8.29 -14.37 -3.99
C TRP A 136 6.97 -15.05 -3.64
N ARG A 137 7.05 -16.03 -2.72
CA ARG A 137 5.97 -16.97 -2.43
C ARG A 137 5.49 -16.79 -1.01
N ALA A 138 4.18 -16.86 -0.79
CA ALA A 138 3.62 -16.76 0.56
C ALA A 138 4.12 -17.89 1.50
N SER A 139 4.57 -19.03 0.96
CA SER A 139 5.20 -20.11 1.74
C SER A 139 6.50 -19.70 2.43
N ASP A 140 7.15 -18.65 1.92
CA ASP A 140 8.44 -18.14 2.38
C ASP A 140 8.29 -16.87 3.23
N ASN A 141 7.04 -16.51 3.58
CA ASN A 141 6.75 -15.35 4.41
C ASN A 141 7.37 -15.47 5.81
N PRO A 142 7.81 -14.34 6.40
CA PRO A 142 7.84 -13.00 5.80
C PRO A 142 9.07 -12.81 4.90
N HIS A 143 8.88 -12.15 3.77
CA HIS A 143 9.97 -11.62 2.95
C HIS A 143 10.49 -10.32 3.57
N VAL A 144 11.80 -10.16 3.66
CA VAL A 144 12.41 -9.01 4.34
C VAL A 144 13.41 -8.32 3.43
N VAL A 145 13.10 -7.10 3.05
CA VAL A 145 13.98 -6.24 2.26
C VAL A 145 14.88 -5.44 3.20
N THR A 146 16.17 -5.78 3.20
CA THR A 146 17.16 -5.23 4.14
C THR A 146 17.89 -3.99 3.64
N ARG A 147 17.82 -3.73 2.33
CA ARG A 147 18.36 -2.57 1.63
C ARG A 147 17.56 -2.34 0.35
N THR A 148 17.64 -1.16 -0.25
CA THR A 148 16.90 -0.83 -1.46
C THR A 148 17.11 -1.88 -2.56
N ILE A 149 16.01 -2.43 -3.06
CA ILE A 149 16.00 -3.43 -4.13
C ILE A 149 15.62 -2.72 -5.42
N TYR A 150 16.46 -2.92 -6.43
CA TYR A 150 16.20 -2.50 -7.79
C TYR A 150 15.72 -3.71 -8.59
N VAL A 151 14.55 -3.61 -9.21
CA VAL A 151 14.09 -4.54 -10.24
C VAL A 151 14.47 -3.91 -11.58
N SER A 152 15.64 -4.29 -12.09
CA SER A 152 16.21 -3.74 -13.32
C SER A 152 17.30 -4.66 -13.86
N GLY A 153 17.41 -4.75 -15.18
CA GLY A 153 18.40 -5.59 -15.83
C GLY A 153 18.25 -5.64 -17.35
N SER A 154 19.29 -6.07 -18.05
CA SER A 154 19.29 -6.18 -19.52
C SER A 154 18.25 -7.15 -20.08
N ARG A 155 17.72 -8.04 -19.24
CA ARG A 155 16.65 -8.99 -19.59
C ARG A 155 15.24 -8.45 -19.32
N LYS A 156 15.13 -7.23 -18.81
CA LYS A 156 13.90 -6.60 -18.36
C LYS A 156 13.13 -7.45 -17.32
N PRO A 157 13.72 -7.69 -16.14
CA PRO A 157 13.22 -8.69 -15.19
C PRO A 157 11.85 -8.34 -14.63
N THR A 158 11.06 -9.37 -14.32
CA THR A 158 9.79 -9.27 -13.61
C THR A 158 9.92 -9.84 -12.19
N LEU A 159 9.65 -9.01 -11.19
CA LEU A 159 9.38 -9.47 -9.82
C LEU A 159 7.90 -9.81 -9.70
N THR A 160 7.61 -11.08 -9.43
CA THR A 160 6.25 -11.59 -9.19
C THR A 160 6.04 -11.85 -7.71
N LEU A 161 4.99 -11.29 -7.12
CA LEU A 161 4.55 -11.59 -5.76
C LEU A 161 3.23 -12.37 -5.82
N GLU A 162 3.21 -13.57 -5.23
CA GLU A 162 2.01 -14.37 -5.12
C GLU A 162 1.03 -13.81 -4.07
N ALA A 163 -0.24 -14.19 -4.16
CA ALA A 163 -1.25 -13.80 -3.20
C ALA A 163 -0.85 -14.17 -1.76
N GLY A 164 -1.09 -13.25 -0.81
CA GLY A 164 -0.75 -13.41 0.59
C GLY A 164 0.73 -13.15 0.94
N VAL A 165 1.57 -12.74 -0.02
CA VAL A 165 2.96 -12.35 0.27
C VAL A 165 3.02 -11.16 1.21
N GLU A 166 3.84 -11.27 2.26
CA GLU A 166 4.16 -10.18 3.18
C GLU A 166 5.62 -9.75 2.96
N VAL A 167 5.82 -8.48 2.60
CA VAL A 167 7.12 -7.86 2.40
C VAL A 167 7.36 -6.80 3.49
N ARG A 168 8.38 -7.01 4.31
CA ARG A 168 8.81 -6.10 5.37
C ARG A 168 10.08 -5.36 5.00
N PHE A 169 10.06 -4.04 5.06
CA PHE A 169 11.20 -3.20 4.71
C PHE A 169 11.94 -2.71 5.95
N ALA A 170 13.27 -2.88 5.96
CA ALA A 170 14.13 -2.27 6.96
C ALA A 170 14.19 -0.75 6.77
N ALA A 171 14.60 -0.03 7.83
CA ALA A 171 14.86 1.40 7.76
C ALA A 171 15.85 1.73 6.63
N GLY A 172 15.50 2.73 5.81
CA GLY A 172 16.31 3.13 4.66
C GLY A 172 16.17 2.25 3.42
N ALA A 173 15.32 1.21 3.44
CA ALA A 173 15.06 0.39 2.26
C ALA A 173 13.86 0.90 1.44
N ALA A 174 13.87 0.64 0.14
CA ALA A 174 12.76 0.86 -0.78
C ALA A 174 12.67 -0.26 -1.83
N LEU A 175 11.56 -0.31 -2.56
CA LEU A 175 11.45 -1.12 -3.78
C LEU A 175 11.40 -0.18 -4.98
N ILE A 176 12.40 -0.25 -5.85
CA ILE A 176 12.52 0.59 -7.05
C ILE A 176 12.44 -0.29 -8.28
N VAL A 177 11.50 -0.02 -9.18
CA VAL A 177 11.23 -0.86 -10.35
C VAL A 177 11.34 -0.02 -11.61
N GLY A 178 12.22 -0.44 -12.52
CA GLY A 178 12.33 0.17 -13.86
C GLY A 178 13.07 1.51 -13.96
N ALA A 179 13.77 1.95 -12.92
CA ALA A 179 14.47 3.26 -12.90
C ALA A 179 15.56 3.49 -13.97
N ASN A 180 15.90 2.48 -14.77
CA ASN A 180 16.81 2.61 -15.90
C ASN A 180 16.07 2.14 -17.15
N GLU A 181 15.89 3.02 -18.12
CA GLU A 181 15.06 2.77 -19.29
C GLU A 181 15.60 1.67 -20.20
N GLU A 182 16.92 1.65 -20.40
CA GLU A 182 17.61 0.59 -21.14
C GLU A 182 17.56 -0.77 -20.42
N LYS A 183 17.30 -0.75 -19.12
CA LYS A 183 17.29 -1.92 -18.22
C LYS A 183 16.00 -1.97 -17.40
N ALA A 184 14.87 -1.60 -18.02
CA ALA A 184 13.59 -1.49 -17.34
C ALA A 184 13.23 -2.78 -16.62
N GLY A 185 12.40 -2.73 -15.58
CA GLY A 185 11.93 -3.91 -14.87
C GLY A 185 10.46 -3.76 -14.55
N ARG A 186 9.83 -4.83 -14.09
CA ARG A 186 8.39 -4.89 -13.88
C ARG A 186 8.04 -5.51 -12.53
N LEU A 187 6.98 -5.00 -11.92
CA LEU A 187 6.35 -5.61 -10.74
C LEU A 187 4.99 -6.21 -11.14
N VAL A 188 4.75 -7.45 -10.73
CA VAL A 188 3.46 -8.12 -10.80
C VAL A 188 3.10 -8.58 -9.39
N ALA A 189 2.28 -7.81 -8.69
CA ALA A 189 1.81 -8.14 -7.34
C ALA A 189 0.31 -8.45 -7.39
N GLU A 190 -0.06 -9.71 -7.57
CA GLU A 190 -1.46 -10.13 -7.78
C GLU A 190 -2.00 -10.85 -6.53
N GLY A 191 -2.47 -10.06 -5.57
CA GLY A 191 -3.16 -10.54 -4.38
C GLY A 191 -4.60 -10.98 -4.67
N THR A 192 -5.27 -11.46 -3.62
CA THR A 192 -6.73 -11.70 -3.65
C THR A 192 -7.38 -11.07 -2.43
N ALA A 193 -8.70 -10.83 -2.46
CA ALA A 193 -9.43 -10.31 -1.31
C ALA A 193 -9.23 -11.12 -0.02
N SER A 194 -9.09 -12.46 -0.13
CA SER A 194 -8.83 -13.36 1.01
C SER A 194 -7.35 -13.46 1.42
N ALA A 195 -6.44 -13.08 0.52
CA ALA A 195 -5.00 -13.15 0.74
C ALA A 195 -4.34 -11.93 0.06
N PRO A 196 -4.51 -10.74 0.64
CA PRO A 196 -3.91 -9.53 0.09
C PRO A 196 -2.38 -9.57 0.24
N ILE A 197 -1.69 -8.90 -0.66
CA ILE A 197 -0.24 -8.67 -0.54
C ILE A 197 -0.02 -7.48 0.40
N ARG A 198 0.96 -7.57 1.30
CA ARG A 198 1.25 -6.49 2.27
C ARG A 198 2.70 -6.02 2.15
N PHE A 199 2.88 -4.74 1.83
CA PHE A 199 4.17 -4.03 1.90
C PHE A 199 4.17 -3.15 3.16
N THR A 200 5.07 -3.43 4.11
CA THR A 200 5.02 -2.82 5.44
C THR A 200 6.41 -2.63 6.07
N SER A 201 6.46 -1.95 7.21
CA SER A 201 7.68 -1.80 8.00
C SER A 201 8.13 -3.12 8.62
N ARG A 202 9.46 -3.32 8.72
CA ARG A 202 10.05 -4.40 9.52
C ARG A 202 10.10 -4.08 11.02
N ALA A 203 9.86 -2.83 11.42
CA ALA A 203 9.94 -2.43 12.82
C ALA A 203 8.92 -3.21 13.68
N SER A 204 9.30 -3.53 14.91
CA SER A 204 8.39 -4.17 15.88
C SER A 204 7.23 -3.26 16.31
N THR A 205 7.34 -1.95 16.03
CA THR A 205 6.28 -0.96 16.20
C THR A 205 6.33 -0.04 14.99
N PRO A 206 5.60 -0.37 13.91
CA PRO A 206 5.62 0.39 12.67
C PRO A 206 5.25 1.86 12.87
N ARG A 207 5.93 2.75 12.14
CA ARG A 207 5.66 4.19 12.12
C ARG A 207 5.65 4.71 10.68
N PRO A 208 4.84 5.74 10.38
CA PRO A 208 4.90 6.41 9.09
C PRO A 208 6.33 6.86 8.76
N GLY A 209 6.83 6.43 7.60
CA GLY A 209 8.17 6.77 7.11
C GLY A 209 9.29 5.84 7.57
N ASP A 210 8.95 4.65 8.07
CA ASP A 210 9.94 3.63 8.42
C ASP A 210 10.73 3.13 7.19
N TRP A 211 10.16 3.23 5.99
CA TRP A 211 10.79 2.81 4.74
C TRP A 211 10.39 3.72 3.57
N GLY A 212 11.11 3.62 2.45
CA GLY A 212 11.03 4.59 1.35
C GLY A 212 9.76 4.55 0.50
N GLY A 213 9.07 3.41 0.44
CA GLY A 213 7.92 3.19 -0.44
C GLY A 213 8.23 2.32 -1.67
N VAL A 214 7.22 2.17 -2.51
CA VAL A 214 7.31 1.49 -3.81
C VAL A 214 7.40 2.55 -4.91
N LEU A 215 8.54 2.61 -5.60
CA LEU A 215 8.83 3.56 -6.65
C LEU A 215 8.82 2.82 -7.99
N LEU A 216 7.94 3.24 -8.90
CA LEU A 216 7.74 2.60 -10.18
C LEU A 216 8.02 3.58 -11.32
N TYR A 217 8.70 3.08 -12.35
CA TYR A 217 8.94 3.76 -13.62
C TYR A 217 8.24 2.95 -14.73
N PRO A 218 7.89 3.58 -15.87
CA PRO A 218 7.27 2.87 -16.98
C PRO A 218 8.20 1.78 -17.52
N ALA A 219 7.62 0.67 -17.95
CA ALA A 219 8.34 -0.50 -18.43
C ALA A 219 8.07 -0.73 -19.93
N PHE A 220 8.38 0.29 -20.74
CA PHE A 220 8.48 0.32 -22.23
C PHE A 220 7.78 -0.85 -22.93
N GLY A 221 6.44 -0.84 -22.91
CA GLY A 221 5.57 -1.82 -23.57
C GLY A 221 4.71 -2.72 -22.67
N THR A 222 4.97 -2.83 -21.35
CA THR A 222 4.07 -3.50 -20.39
C THR A 222 4.11 -2.86 -19.00
N SER A 223 2.98 -2.36 -18.51
CA SER A 223 2.90 -1.75 -17.18
C SER A 223 3.09 -2.75 -16.03
N SER A 224 3.60 -2.26 -14.91
CA SER A 224 3.52 -2.98 -13.63
C SER A 224 2.06 -3.19 -13.23
N ARG A 225 1.79 -4.15 -12.36
CA ARG A 225 0.43 -4.46 -11.87
C ARG A 225 0.44 -4.66 -10.36
N MET A 226 -0.58 -4.11 -9.70
CA MET A 226 -0.88 -4.40 -8.30
C MET A 226 -2.38 -4.67 -8.14
N ALA A 227 -2.73 -5.84 -7.64
CA ALA A 227 -4.09 -6.22 -7.31
C ALA A 227 -4.19 -6.66 -5.84
N HIS A 228 -5.22 -6.24 -5.12
CA HIS A 228 -5.46 -6.58 -3.70
C HIS A 228 -4.18 -6.46 -2.85
N ALA A 229 -3.60 -5.26 -2.86
CA ALA A 229 -2.35 -4.97 -2.16
C ALA A 229 -2.52 -3.83 -1.17
N VAL A 230 -1.81 -3.90 -0.05
CA VAL A 230 -1.75 -2.86 0.98
C VAL A 230 -0.32 -2.35 1.09
N ILE A 231 -0.13 -1.03 0.97
CA ILE A 231 1.13 -0.34 1.20
C ILE A 231 0.97 0.54 2.44
N GLU A 232 1.81 0.34 3.45
CA GLU A 232 1.70 1.06 4.72
C GLU A 232 3.04 1.39 5.38
N TYR A 233 3.04 2.43 6.24
CA TYR A 233 4.21 2.89 7.00
C TYR A 233 5.37 3.41 6.15
N ALA A 234 5.08 3.79 4.90
CA ALA A 234 6.04 4.18 3.88
C ALA A 234 6.30 5.69 3.85
N GLY A 235 6.95 6.20 2.79
CA GLY A 235 7.22 7.62 2.57
C GLY A 235 8.37 8.18 3.40
N GLY A 236 9.33 7.33 3.81
CA GLY A 236 10.56 7.72 4.49
C GLY A 236 11.70 8.03 3.54
N SER A 237 12.87 8.38 4.10
CA SER A 237 14.12 8.38 3.33
C SER A 237 14.57 6.95 3.04
N PHE A 238 15.27 6.77 1.92
CA PHE A 238 15.89 5.51 1.55
C PHE A 238 17.32 5.71 1.05
N GLU A 239 18.10 4.64 1.08
CA GLU A 239 19.49 4.66 0.58
C GLU A 239 19.55 4.25 -0.89
N LEU A 240 20.29 5.02 -1.67
CA LEU A 240 20.69 4.65 -3.03
C LEU A 240 21.83 3.63 -2.99
N VAL A 241 22.12 3.02 -4.15
CA VAL A 241 23.27 2.13 -4.32
C VAL A 241 24.54 2.82 -3.80
N GLY A 242 25.27 2.15 -2.91
CA GLY A 242 26.48 2.68 -2.28
C GLY A 242 26.29 3.25 -0.87
N GLY A 243 25.09 3.13 -0.28
CA GLY A 243 24.82 3.57 1.09
C GLY A 243 24.71 5.09 1.24
N VAL A 244 24.41 5.78 0.14
CA VAL A 244 24.19 7.23 0.13
C VAL A 244 22.69 7.47 0.33
N PRO A 245 22.26 8.17 1.39
CA PRO A 245 20.86 8.55 1.54
C PRO A 245 20.39 9.36 0.35
N ALA A 246 19.24 8.99 -0.23
CA ALA A 246 18.57 9.79 -1.25
C ALA A 246 18.15 11.14 -0.61
N PRO A 247 18.53 12.29 -1.19
CA PRO A 247 18.03 13.58 -0.76
C PRO A 247 16.50 13.58 -0.85
N PRO A 248 15.79 14.08 0.19
CA PRO A 248 14.33 14.22 0.16
C PRO A 248 13.81 15.02 -1.04
N GLU A 249 14.64 15.90 -1.59
CA GLU A 249 14.31 16.77 -2.71
C GLU A 249 14.40 16.07 -4.08
N LEU A 250 15.12 14.94 -4.17
CA LEU A 250 15.23 14.19 -5.42
C LEU A 250 14.03 13.27 -5.67
N PHE A 251 13.30 12.88 -4.62
CA PHE A 251 12.17 11.97 -4.73
C PHE A 251 11.05 12.44 -3.81
N PRO A 252 9.85 12.74 -4.34
CA PRO A 252 8.73 13.04 -3.47
C PRO A 252 8.38 11.80 -2.66
N GLN A 253 8.24 11.99 -1.36
CA GLN A 253 8.06 10.91 -0.39
C GLN A 253 6.61 10.42 -0.43
N GLY A 254 6.40 9.18 -0.86
CA GLY A 254 5.07 8.57 -0.90
C GLY A 254 5.11 7.08 -0.57
N GLY A 255 3.93 6.50 -0.29
CA GLY A 255 3.81 5.05 -0.21
C GLY A 255 3.95 4.38 -1.57
N LEU A 256 3.27 4.93 -2.57
CA LEU A 256 3.39 4.54 -3.98
C LEU A 256 3.80 5.78 -4.79
N VAL A 257 4.93 5.69 -5.49
CA VAL A 257 5.46 6.79 -6.31
C VAL A 257 5.57 6.34 -7.76
N LEU A 258 4.95 7.10 -8.66
CA LEU A 258 4.87 6.84 -10.09
C LEU A 258 5.70 7.89 -10.83
N PHE A 259 6.79 7.46 -11.46
CA PHE A 259 7.58 8.30 -12.34
C PHE A 259 7.13 8.12 -13.79
N GLY A 260 7.24 9.18 -14.58
CA GLY A 260 7.20 9.13 -16.04
C GLY A 260 8.53 8.68 -16.63
N ALA A 261 8.58 8.54 -17.96
CA ALA A 261 9.84 8.36 -18.68
C ALA A 261 10.71 9.63 -18.56
N THR A 262 12.01 9.46 -18.53
CA THR A 262 13.00 10.52 -18.24
C THR A 262 13.28 11.44 -19.43
N ASP A 263 12.91 11.03 -20.64
CA ASP A 263 13.07 11.79 -21.89
C ASP A 263 11.76 12.39 -22.43
N GLU A 264 10.61 11.92 -21.94
CA GLU A 264 9.29 12.45 -22.27
C GLU A 264 8.69 13.16 -21.04
N GLN A 265 8.61 14.49 -21.09
CA GLN A 265 7.84 15.27 -20.11
C GLN A 265 6.37 14.81 -20.03
N ASP A 266 5.89 14.14 -21.08
CA ASP A 266 4.52 13.71 -21.30
C ASP A 266 4.42 12.23 -21.69
N SER A 267 5.05 11.35 -20.92
CA SER A 267 4.90 9.91 -21.17
C SER A 267 3.42 9.50 -21.06
N ALA A 268 2.85 9.09 -22.20
CA ALA A 268 1.52 8.47 -22.28
C ALA A 268 1.54 7.02 -21.78
N GLU A 269 2.71 6.49 -21.41
CA GLU A 269 2.84 5.11 -20.98
C GLU A 269 2.39 4.93 -19.52
N PRO A 270 1.51 3.95 -19.25
CA PRO A 270 1.08 3.68 -17.89
C PRO A 270 2.21 3.08 -17.05
N THR A 271 2.49 3.69 -15.90
CA THR A 271 3.50 3.21 -14.95
C THR A 271 3.02 1.92 -14.26
N VAL A 272 1.76 1.89 -13.82
CA VAL A 272 1.16 0.75 -13.11
C VAL A 272 -0.34 0.70 -13.29
N VAL A 273 -0.92 -0.51 -13.38
CA VAL A 273 -2.38 -0.72 -13.24
C VAL A 273 -2.67 -1.20 -11.83
N VAL A 274 -3.61 -0.54 -11.14
CA VAL A 274 -4.01 -0.88 -9.77
C VAL A 274 -5.43 -1.43 -9.71
N ASP A 275 -5.66 -2.47 -8.91
CA ASP A 275 -6.97 -3.10 -8.72
C ASP A 275 -7.16 -3.43 -7.24
N HIS A 276 -8.05 -2.71 -6.54
CA HIS A 276 -8.24 -2.87 -5.08
C HIS A 276 -6.93 -2.68 -4.29
N VAL A 277 -6.27 -1.54 -4.46
CA VAL A 277 -5.02 -1.19 -3.76
C VAL A 277 -5.31 -0.19 -2.66
N GLU A 278 -4.78 -0.46 -1.47
CA GLU A 278 -4.85 0.43 -0.31
C GLU A 278 -3.48 1.03 -0.02
N VAL A 279 -3.41 2.36 0.15
CA VAL A 279 -2.19 3.07 0.57
C VAL A 279 -2.48 3.91 1.80
N ARG A 280 -1.85 3.58 2.93
CA ARG A 280 -2.13 4.23 4.21
C ARG A 280 -0.92 4.48 5.08
N GLU A 281 -1.07 5.34 6.09
CA GLU A 281 -0.07 5.55 7.14
C GLU A 281 1.33 5.90 6.60
N SER A 282 1.41 6.57 5.45
CA SER A 282 2.67 7.07 4.90
C SER A 282 3.04 8.41 5.55
N ARG A 283 4.35 8.66 5.74
CA ARG A 283 4.83 9.87 6.43
C ARG A 283 4.41 11.17 5.75
N ALA A 284 4.49 11.22 4.42
CA ALA A 284 4.17 12.40 3.63
C ALA A 284 2.94 12.10 2.77
N HIS A 285 3.12 11.50 1.60
CA HIS A 285 2.02 11.30 0.66
C HIS A 285 1.60 9.83 0.57
N GLY A 286 0.35 9.56 0.22
CA GLY A 286 -0.11 8.22 -0.12
C GLY A 286 0.41 7.82 -1.51
N VAL A 287 -0.26 8.30 -2.55
CA VAL A 287 0.15 8.10 -3.95
C VAL A 287 0.69 9.41 -4.53
N VAL A 288 1.89 9.33 -5.11
CA VAL A 288 2.54 10.45 -5.79
C VAL A 288 2.76 10.11 -7.26
N SER A 289 2.37 11.01 -8.15
CA SER A 289 2.72 10.97 -9.57
C SER A 289 3.65 12.13 -9.92
N VAL A 290 4.82 11.78 -10.45
CA VAL A 290 5.83 12.66 -11.05
C VAL A 290 5.88 12.33 -12.53
N SER A 291 4.87 12.80 -13.27
CA SER A 291 4.66 12.47 -14.69
C SER A 291 4.40 10.99 -14.98
N GLY A 292 4.24 10.14 -13.96
CA GLY A 292 3.80 8.75 -14.12
C GLY A 292 2.29 8.61 -14.05
N ALA A 293 1.72 7.67 -14.81
CA ALA A 293 0.28 7.49 -14.90
C ALA A 293 -0.18 6.17 -14.27
N LEU A 294 -1.38 6.18 -13.68
CA LEU A 294 -2.14 4.95 -13.46
C LEU A 294 -2.70 4.46 -14.80
N GLY A 295 -2.58 3.16 -15.06
CA GLY A 295 -2.94 2.61 -16.35
C GLY A 295 -4.44 2.40 -16.55
N PRO A 296 -4.91 2.34 -17.81
CA PRO A 296 -6.29 1.99 -18.13
C PRO A 296 -6.73 0.70 -17.44
N GLY A 297 -7.94 0.70 -16.90
CA GLY A 297 -8.48 -0.41 -16.11
C GLY A 297 -8.17 -0.35 -14.62
N SER A 298 -7.46 0.69 -14.16
CA SER A 298 -7.24 0.90 -12.73
C SER A 298 -8.56 1.18 -11.98
N THR A 299 -8.75 0.55 -10.82
CA THR A 299 -10.00 0.58 -10.02
C THR A 299 -9.71 0.28 -8.55
N GLY A 300 -10.61 0.66 -7.65
CA GLY A 300 -10.55 0.30 -6.23
C GLY A 300 -9.35 0.89 -5.49
N LEU A 301 -8.91 2.09 -5.86
CA LEU A 301 -7.82 2.77 -5.16
C LEU A 301 -8.36 3.42 -3.86
N ASN A 302 -7.85 2.98 -2.71
CA ASN A 302 -8.21 3.55 -1.39
C ASN A 302 -6.98 4.17 -0.74
N VAL A 303 -7.02 5.47 -0.44
CA VAL A 303 -5.84 6.20 0.08
C VAL A 303 -6.24 7.07 1.26
N HIS A 304 -5.61 6.83 2.43
CA HIS A 304 -5.99 7.50 3.67
C HIS A 304 -4.91 7.48 4.75
N ASP A 305 -5.12 8.28 5.80
CA ASP A 305 -4.25 8.34 6.99
C ASP A 305 -2.78 8.65 6.66
N ASN A 306 -2.53 9.40 5.57
CA ASN A 306 -1.19 9.84 5.17
C ASN A 306 -0.87 11.25 5.72
N GLY A 307 0.40 11.53 5.98
CA GLY A 307 0.81 12.66 6.81
C GLY A 307 0.67 14.07 6.19
N GLN A 308 0.77 14.23 4.86
CA GLN A 308 0.74 15.50 4.12
C GLN A 308 -0.42 15.59 3.12
N SER A 309 -0.58 14.62 2.23
CA SER A 309 -1.77 14.48 1.37
C SER A 309 -1.97 13.02 0.98
N ASP A 310 -3.20 12.64 0.64
CA ASP A 310 -3.45 11.27 0.17
C ASP A 310 -3.01 11.11 -1.29
N LEU A 311 -3.31 12.11 -2.13
CA LEU A 311 -2.88 12.14 -3.53
C LEU A 311 -2.06 13.39 -3.84
N TRP A 312 -1.02 13.19 -4.66
CA TRP A 312 -0.25 14.25 -5.32
C TRP A 312 -0.01 13.84 -6.78
N PHE A 313 -0.48 14.61 -7.75
CA PHE A 313 -0.30 14.31 -9.17
C PHE A 313 0.24 15.51 -9.95
N THR A 314 0.99 15.28 -11.02
CA THR A 314 1.22 16.33 -12.02
C THR A 314 -0.07 16.55 -12.82
N ALA A 315 -0.33 17.79 -13.24
CA ALA A 315 -1.57 18.17 -13.93
C ALA A 315 -1.89 17.29 -15.14
N ASN A 316 -0.87 16.91 -15.92
CA ASN A 316 -1.04 16.06 -17.10
C ASN A 316 -1.44 14.61 -16.78
N GLN A 317 -1.34 14.18 -15.51
CA GLN A 317 -1.60 12.80 -15.09
C GLN A 317 -2.84 12.63 -14.22
N VAL A 318 -3.52 13.71 -13.84
CA VAL A 318 -4.71 13.67 -12.96
C VAL A 318 -5.83 12.82 -13.56
N GLY A 319 -6.01 12.84 -14.88
CA GLY A 319 -7.02 12.03 -15.56
C GLY A 319 -6.80 10.51 -15.47
N SER A 320 -5.64 10.06 -14.98
CA SER A 320 -5.36 8.64 -14.74
C SER A 320 -5.96 8.11 -13.42
N ILE A 321 -6.40 8.99 -12.53
CA ILE A 321 -6.96 8.60 -11.23
C ILE A 321 -8.28 7.81 -11.45
N PRO A 322 -8.44 6.61 -10.87
CA PRO A 322 -9.68 5.84 -10.98
C PRO A 322 -10.89 6.62 -10.44
N THR A 323 -12.00 6.59 -11.16
CA THR A 323 -13.22 7.34 -10.78
C THR A 323 -13.87 6.84 -9.48
N ASP A 324 -13.57 5.60 -9.08
CA ASP A 324 -14.03 4.97 -7.85
C ASP A 324 -13.01 5.12 -6.69
N THR A 325 -12.02 6.00 -6.84
CA THR A 325 -11.02 6.27 -5.80
C THR A 325 -11.69 6.76 -4.52
N VAL A 326 -11.35 6.14 -3.39
CA VAL A 326 -11.84 6.50 -2.07
C VAL A 326 -10.75 7.21 -1.28
N LEU A 327 -11.06 8.41 -0.81
CA LEU A 327 -10.21 9.21 0.08
C LEU A 327 -11.01 9.47 1.36
N THR A 328 -10.50 9.06 2.53
CA THR A 328 -11.31 9.11 3.76
C THR A 328 -11.50 10.54 4.29
N ALA A 329 -12.64 10.77 4.94
CA ALA A 329 -13.01 12.08 5.52
C ALA A 329 -12.12 12.53 6.70
N ASN A 330 -11.39 11.60 7.33
CA ASN A 330 -10.47 11.93 8.44
C ASN A 330 -9.20 12.67 7.95
N SER A 331 -8.99 12.73 6.63
CA SER A 331 -7.98 13.56 5.97
C SER A 331 -8.69 14.47 4.94
N PRO A 332 -9.28 15.60 5.35
CA PRO A 332 -10.04 16.51 4.47
C PRO A 332 -9.15 17.32 3.51
N ARG A 333 -7.93 16.83 3.26
CA ARG A 333 -6.90 17.56 2.53
C ARG A 333 -7.20 17.49 1.04
N PRO A 334 -6.91 18.56 0.29
CA PRO A 334 -7.10 18.55 -1.15
C PRO A 334 -6.17 17.53 -1.82
N VAL A 335 -6.58 17.06 -2.99
CA VAL A 335 -5.69 16.40 -3.93
C VAL A 335 -4.70 17.44 -4.45
N LEU A 336 -3.42 17.24 -4.20
CA LEU A 336 -2.39 18.17 -4.66
C LEU A 336 -2.13 17.95 -6.15
N VAL A 337 -2.17 19.02 -6.93
CA VAL A 337 -1.89 19.00 -8.36
C VAL A 337 -0.73 19.92 -8.66
N THR A 338 0.44 19.36 -8.96
CA THR A 338 1.56 20.15 -9.49
C THR A 338 1.15 20.70 -10.83
N ALA A 339 1.03 22.03 -10.89
CA ALA A 339 0.64 22.74 -12.08
C ALA A 339 1.71 22.60 -13.18
N GLY A 340 1.27 22.62 -14.42
CA GLY A 340 2.10 22.45 -15.60
C GLY A 340 1.25 22.32 -16.86
N MET A 341 1.89 21.91 -17.95
CA MET A 341 1.21 21.68 -19.21
C MET A 341 0.32 20.43 -19.14
N ILE A 342 -0.86 20.53 -19.73
CA ILE A 342 -1.77 19.43 -20.05
C ILE A 342 -1.75 19.30 -21.56
N SER A 343 -0.90 18.40 -22.05
CA SER A 343 -0.65 18.16 -23.48
C SER A 343 -1.43 16.96 -24.03
N GLN A 344 -2.16 16.26 -23.15
CA GLN A 344 -2.99 15.11 -23.51
C GLN A 344 -4.45 15.33 -23.12
N THR A 345 -5.36 14.92 -24.02
CA THR A 345 -6.79 14.94 -23.75
C THR A 345 -7.12 14.02 -22.58
N GLN A 346 -7.80 14.58 -21.58
CA GLN A 346 -8.11 13.85 -20.36
C GLN A 346 -9.36 14.41 -19.67
N THR A 347 -9.94 13.60 -18.80
CA THR A 347 -11.02 14.02 -17.91
C THR A 347 -10.56 13.93 -16.47
N TRP A 348 -10.61 15.04 -15.74
CA TRP A 348 -10.37 14.98 -14.30
C TRP A 348 -11.59 14.39 -13.59
N PRO A 349 -11.43 13.28 -12.84
CA PRO A 349 -12.55 12.63 -12.19
C PRO A 349 -13.13 13.51 -11.08
N LYS A 350 -14.42 13.39 -10.80
CA LYS A 350 -15.01 14.03 -9.62
C LYS A 350 -14.65 13.21 -8.37
N LEU A 351 -13.79 13.79 -7.52
CA LEU A 351 -13.44 13.22 -6.21
C LEU A 351 -14.20 13.92 -5.07
N THR A 352 -14.24 13.28 -3.91
CA THR A 352 -14.85 13.83 -2.68
C THR A 352 -14.12 15.08 -2.18
N GLN A 353 -12.80 15.13 -2.35
CA GLN A 353 -11.92 16.21 -1.95
C GLN A 353 -11.67 17.13 -3.16
N PRO A 354 -11.45 18.44 -2.94
CA PRO A 354 -11.12 19.37 -4.01
C PRO A 354 -9.70 19.13 -4.54
N TYR A 355 -9.45 19.56 -5.79
CA TYR A 355 -8.10 19.67 -6.33
C TYR A 355 -7.48 20.98 -5.88
N ARG A 356 -6.20 21.01 -5.49
CA ARG A 356 -5.44 22.24 -5.24
C ARG A 356 -4.25 22.35 -6.16
N LEU A 357 -4.20 23.43 -6.92
CA LEU A 357 -3.07 23.72 -7.79
C LEU A 357 -1.89 24.25 -6.96
N ILE A 358 -0.76 23.56 -7.07
CA ILE A 358 0.47 23.93 -6.37
C ILE A 358 1.61 24.13 -7.38
N SER A 359 2.56 24.97 -6.99
CA SER A 359 3.86 25.07 -7.65
C SER A 359 4.89 24.34 -6.82
N VAL A 360 5.81 23.65 -7.48
CA VAL A 360 7.00 23.06 -6.86
C VAL A 360 8.23 23.94 -7.00
N LEU A 361 8.11 25.07 -7.72
CA LEU A 361 9.16 26.04 -7.94
C LEU A 361 8.93 27.25 -7.03
N GLU A 362 9.86 27.48 -6.10
CA GLU A 362 9.78 28.61 -5.18
C GLU A 362 9.73 29.95 -5.92
N GLY A 363 8.81 30.82 -5.51
CA GLY A 363 8.64 32.15 -6.11
C GLY A 363 7.85 32.16 -7.43
N PHE A 364 7.46 31.00 -7.97
CA PHE A 364 6.63 30.91 -9.17
C PHE A 364 5.21 30.46 -8.80
N PRO A 365 4.17 31.22 -9.19
CA PRO A 365 2.80 30.80 -8.97
C PRO A 365 2.46 29.55 -9.78
N ALA A 366 1.50 28.76 -9.29
CA ALA A 366 1.03 27.57 -9.99
C ALA A 366 0.34 27.97 -11.31
N HIS A 367 0.77 27.43 -12.44
CA HIS A 367 0.19 27.72 -13.75
C HIS A 367 -0.13 26.43 -14.49
N VAL A 368 -1.42 26.19 -14.74
CA VAL A 368 -1.89 25.09 -15.59
C VAL A 368 -2.16 25.62 -16.99
N ALA A 369 -1.62 24.96 -18.00
CA ALA A 369 -1.82 25.31 -19.41
C ALA A 369 -2.34 24.10 -20.19
N VAL A 370 -3.54 24.21 -20.77
CA VAL A 370 -4.08 23.20 -21.69
C VAL A 370 -3.72 23.61 -23.10
N GLU A 371 -2.64 23.04 -23.61
CA GLU A 371 -2.10 23.33 -24.93
C GLU A 371 -1.16 22.22 -25.39
N GLY A 372 -1.10 22.01 -26.70
CA GLY A 372 -0.24 21.00 -27.31
C GLY A 372 -0.51 20.82 -28.80
N ALA A 373 0.48 20.33 -29.55
CA ALA A 373 0.32 19.96 -30.96
C ALA A 373 -0.82 18.95 -31.23
N SER A 374 -1.18 18.15 -30.21
CA SER A 374 -2.30 17.19 -30.24
C SER A 374 -3.68 17.86 -30.09
N GLN A 375 -3.74 19.17 -29.83
CA GLN A 375 -4.95 19.94 -29.50
C GLN A 375 -5.68 19.33 -28.29
N PRO A 376 -5.02 19.24 -27.12
CA PRO A 376 -5.57 18.56 -25.96
C PRO A 376 -6.85 19.24 -25.45
N VAL A 377 -7.78 18.42 -25.00
CA VAL A 377 -8.99 18.86 -24.31
C VAL A 377 -8.95 18.39 -22.86
N LEU A 378 -8.96 19.34 -21.93
CA LEU A 378 -9.24 19.04 -20.54
C LEU A 378 -10.73 19.11 -20.28
N THR A 379 -11.33 18.00 -19.86
CA THR A 379 -12.70 17.96 -19.39
C THR A 379 -12.75 17.90 -17.86
N LEU A 380 -13.51 18.80 -17.24
CA LEU A 380 -13.79 18.77 -15.81
C LEU A 380 -15.18 18.17 -15.56
N THR A 381 -15.25 17.17 -14.70
CA THR A 381 -16.52 16.54 -14.33
C THR A 381 -17.38 17.50 -13.50
N ALA A 382 -18.71 17.48 -13.67
CA ALA A 382 -19.61 18.33 -12.89
C ALA A 382 -19.40 18.19 -11.36
N GLY A 383 -19.54 19.30 -10.63
CA GLY A 383 -19.27 19.38 -9.18
C GLY A 383 -17.79 19.37 -8.79
N THR A 384 -16.87 19.40 -9.75
CA THR A 384 -15.43 19.52 -9.48
C THR A 384 -15.11 20.88 -8.88
N GLU A 385 -14.30 20.90 -7.83
CA GLU A 385 -13.75 22.13 -7.25
C GLU A 385 -12.24 22.15 -7.44
N ILE A 386 -11.73 23.26 -7.97
CA ILE A 386 -10.32 23.57 -8.14
C ILE A 386 -10.00 24.78 -7.25
N GLN A 387 -9.10 24.54 -6.30
CA GLN A 387 -8.54 25.52 -5.40
C GLN A 387 -7.28 26.13 -6.00
N MET A 388 -7.34 27.43 -6.24
CA MET A 388 -6.32 28.27 -6.83
C MET A 388 -5.47 28.87 -5.72
N THR A 389 -4.15 28.68 -5.78
CA THR A 389 -3.18 29.30 -4.88
C THR A 389 -2.87 30.74 -5.30
N ALA A 390 -2.23 31.52 -4.42
CA ALA A 390 -1.97 32.94 -4.67
C ALA A 390 -1.21 33.16 -5.98
N GLY A 391 -1.73 34.05 -6.83
CA GLY A 391 -1.16 34.39 -8.15
C GLY A 391 -1.26 33.27 -9.20
N SER A 392 -1.89 32.14 -8.89
CA SER A 392 -2.03 31.03 -9.84
C SER A 392 -2.89 31.38 -11.04
N ALA A 393 -2.72 30.62 -12.12
CA ALA A 393 -3.44 30.84 -13.36
C ALA A 393 -3.84 29.53 -14.03
N PHE A 394 -4.92 29.61 -14.82
CA PHE A 394 -5.38 28.53 -15.67
C PHE A 394 -5.54 29.06 -17.09
N THR A 395 -4.84 28.47 -18.05
CA THR A 395 -4.83 28.94 -19.44
C THR A 395 -5.22 27.83 -20.40
N ALA A 396 -5.91 28.18 -21.48
CA ALA A 396 -6.19 27.31 -22.61
C ALA A 396 -5.78 28.00 -23.90
N GLY A 397 -5.12 27.24 -24.78
CA GLY A 397 -4.83 27.67 -26.13
C GLY A 397 -3.82 28.83 -26.25
N LEU A 398 -2.89 28.98 -25.28
CA LEU A 398 -2.06 30.19 -25.15
C LEU A 398 -1.05 30.30 -26.30
N SER A 399 -0.13 29.34 -26.41
CA SER A 399 0.92 29.27 -27.44
C SER A 399 0.59 28.24 -28.51
N GLU A 400 -0.05 27.14 -28.13
CA GLU A 400 -0.51 26.07 -29.02
C GLU A 400 -2.02 25.84 -28.82
N PRO A 401 -2.72 25.13 -29.73
CA PRO A 401 -4.13 24.82 -29.54
C PRO A 401 -4.38 23.97 -28.29
N GLY A 402 -5.51 24.20 -27.63
CA GLY A 402 -5.97 23.40 -26.50
C GLY A 402 -7.23 24.00 -25.89
N ALA A 403 -8.07 23.16 -25.26
CA ALA A 403 -9.39 23.59 -24.81
C ALA A 403 -9.71 23.12 -23.39
N LEU A 404 -10.41 23.98 -22.65
CA LEU A 404 -11.00 23.64 -21.35
C LEU A 404 -12.52 23.48 -21.50
N VAL A 405 -13.03 22.30 -21.17
CA VAL A 405 -14.45 21.98 -21.13
C VAL A 405 -14.88 21.79 -19.67
N ALA A 406 -15.50 22.81 -19.09
CA ALA A 406 -16.07 22.80 -17.76
C ALA A 406 -17.60 22.97 -17.87
N VAL A 407 -18.32 21.85 -17.89
CA VAL A 407 -19.78 21.82 -17.95
C VAL A 407 -20.32 21.20 -16.67
N GLY A 408 -20.76 22.07 -15.76
CA GLY A 408 -21.43 21.72 -14.52
C GLY A 408 -22.94 21.58 -14.70
N THR A 409 -23.64 21.56 -13.56
CA THR A 409 -25.10 21.68 -13.50
C THR A 409 -25.47 22.65 -12.38
N GLU A 410 -26.72 23.11 -12.32
CA GLU A 410 -27.19 23.96 -11.22
C GLU A 410 -26.99 23.29 -9.83
N ALA A 411 -27.24 21.98 -9.74
CA ALA A 411 -27.07 21.21 -8.50
C ALA A 411 -25.60 20.88 -8.19
N ALA A 412 -24.73 20.87 -9.20
CA ALA A 412 -23.31 20.51 -9.08
C ALA A 412 -22.46 21.40 -10.01
N PRO A 413 -22.31 22.70 -9.69
CA PRO A 413 -21.52 23.60 -10.49
C PRO A 413 -20.03 23.25 -10.37
N ILE A 414 -19.26 23.54 -11.42
CA ILE A 414 -17.79 23.46 -11.34
C ILE A 414 -17.28 24.75 -10.71
N ARG A 415 -16.33 24.67 -9.78
CA ARG A 415 -15.90 25.81 -8.97
C ARG A 415 -14.40 26.05 -9.10
N PHE A 416 -14.02 27.25 -9.51
CA PHE A 416 -12.65 27.79 -9.44
C PHE A 416 -12.62 28.84 -8.33
N VAL A 417 -11.99 28.50 -7.21
CA VAL A 417 -12.03 29.28 -5.97
C VAL A 417 -10.64 29.42 -5.37
N SER A 418 -10.42 30.42 -4.53
CA SER A 418 -9.17 30.54 -3.77
C SER A 418 -9.04 29.41 -2.73
N ASP A 419 -7.81 28.99 -2.45
CA ASP A 419 -7.49 28.10 -1.33
C ASP A 419 -7.37 28.82 0.03
N ALA A 420 -7.44 30.16 0.04
CA ALA A 420 -7.37 30.96 1.25
C ALA A 420 -8.71 30.97 2.01
N SER A 421 -8.64 31.06 3.34
CA SER A 421 -9.84 31.17 4.20
C SER A 421 -10.52 32.54 4.12
N THR A 422 -9.77 33.59 3.81
CA THR A 422 -10.26 34.97 3.62
C THR A 422 -9.59 35.59 2.39
N PRO A 423 -9.96 35.17 1.18
CA PRO A 423 -9.30 35.64 -0.03
C PRO A 423 -9.58 37.12 -0.30
N ALA A 424 -8.55 37.84 -0.73
CA ALA A 424 -8.74 39.16 -1.33
C ALA A 424 -9.27 39.01 -2.76
N LYS A 425 -9.95 40.02 -3.28
CA LYS A 425 -10.23 40.10 -4.73
C LYS A 425 -8.90 40.10 -5.49
N GLY A 426 -8.81 39.37 -6.61
CA GLY A 426 -7.55 39.23 -7.34
C GLY A 426 -6.53 38.34 -6.65
N PHE A 427 -6.98 37.38 -5.82
CA PHE A 427 -6.09 36.40 -5.19
C PHE A 427 -5.30 35.58 -6.20
N TRP A 428 -5.90 35.30 -7.36
CA TRP A 428 -5.30 34.55 -8.46
C TRP A 428 -5.65 35.21 -9.80
N SER A 429 -4.94 34.84 -10.87
CA SER A 429 -4.93 35.60 -12.13
C SER A 429 -6.13 35.33 -13.04
N GLY A 430 -7.04 34.43 -12.66
CA GLY A 430 -8.21 34.10 -13.46
C GLY A 430 -7.99 33.01 -14.51
N LEU A 431 -9.06 32.74 -15.25
CA LEU A 431 -9.07 31.85 -16.41
C LEU A 431 -8.68 32.64 -17.66
N HIS A 432 -7.83 32.09 -18.52
CA HIS A 432 -7.39 32.75 -19.75
C HIS A 432 -7.61 31.85 -20.96
N PHE A 433 -8.35 32.36 -21.93
CA PHE A 433 -8.65 31.71 -23.19
C PHE A 433 -8.05 32.54 -24.31
N SER A 434 -6.94 32.05 -24.86
CA SER A 434 -6.26 32.73 -25.96
C SER A 434 -6.89 32.38 -27.31
N THR A 435 -6.32 32.91 -28.40
CA THR A 435 -6.85 32.75 -29.76
C THR A 435 -6.90 31.30 -30.25
N ASN A 436 -6.12 30.39 -29.65
CA ASN A 436 -6.13 28.97 -30.00
C ASN A 436 -7.00 28.11 -29.07
N ALA A 437 -7.85 28.74 -28.25
CA ALA A 437 -8.69 28.04 -27.25
C ALA A 437 -10.00 27.44 -27.83
N THR A 438 -10.06 27.24 -29.15
CA THR A 438 -11.24 26.73 -29.86
C THR A 438 -11.73 25.41 -29.28
N GLY A 439 -13.03 25.30 -29.03
CA GLY A 439 -13.65 24.13 -28.41
C GLY A 439 -13.78 24.20 -26.89
N SER A 440 -13.26 25.27 -26.25
CA SER A 440 -13.50 25.52 -24.82
C SER A 440 -14.98 25.77 -24.53
N ARG A 441 -15.41 25.44 -23.31
CA ARG A 441 -16.78 25.68 -22.83
C ARG A 441 -16.79 25.87 -21.31
N LEU A 442 -17.50 26.89 -20.85
CA LEU A 442 -17.85 27.14 -19.45
C LEU A 442 -19.38 27.18 -19.34
N ASP A 443 -19.96 26.23 -18.62
CA ASP A 443 -21.41 26.18 -18.40
C ASP A 443 -21.68 25.75 -16.96
N HIS A 444 -22.46 26.52 -16.21
CA HIS A 444 -22.68 26.30 -14.76
C HIS A 444 -21.36 26.25 -13.96
N VAL A 445 -20.55 27.30 -14.15
CA VAL A 445 -19.24 27.47 -13.52
C VAL A 445 -19.29 28.60 -12.49
N VAL A 446 -18.54 28.48 -11.41
CA VAL A 446 -18.29 29.54 -10.44
C VAL A 446 -16.82 29.94 -10.52
N VAL A 447 -16.54 31.22 -10.75
CA VAL A 447 -15.20 31.81 -10.69
C VAL A 447 -15.21 32.89 -9.61
N SER A 448 -14.33 32.77 -8.60
CA SER A 448 -14.31 33.73 -7.48
C SER A 448 -12.93 34.23 -7.11
N HIS A 449 -12.84 35.47 -6.61
CA HIS A 449 -11.62 36.08 -6.08
C HIS A 449 -10.46 36.13 -7.09
N ALA A 450 -10.79 36.25 -8.38
CA ALA A 450 -9.84 36.29 -9.48
C ALA A 450 -9.60 37.72 -9.98
N GLY A 451 -8.66 37.90 -10.90
CA GLY A 451 -8.44 39.16 -11.62
C GLY A 451 -7.14 39.88 -11.29
N SER A 452 -6.15 39.23 -10.67
CA SER A 452 -4.78 39.74 -10.75
C SER A 452 -4.23 39.56 -12.17
N LYS A 453 -3.18 40.31 -12.50
CA LYS A 453 -2.58 40.23 -13.84
C LYS A 453 -1.77 38.95 -14.00
N LEU A 454 -1.92 38.29 -15.15
CA LEU A 454 -1.03 37.21 -15.58
C LEU A 454 -0.04 37.81 -16.58
N TYR A 455 1.19 38.10 -16.15
CA TYR A 455 2.12 38.94 -16.94
C TYR A 455 1.57 40.34 -17.22
N ASP A 456 2.41 41.26 -17.70
CA ASP A 456 1.96 42.63 -17.97
C ASP A 456 0.98 42.74 -19.16
N ALA A 457 0.92 41.70 -20.01
CA ALA A 457 0.17 41.69 -21.28
C ALA A 457 -1.09 40.81 -21.30
N LEU A 458 -1.29 39.88 -20.34
CA LEU A 458 -2.48 39.02 -20.30
C LEU A 458 -3.35 39.36 -19.09
N GLY A 459 -4.30 40.25 -19.33
CA GLY A 459 -5.56 40.26 -18.58
C GLY A 459 -5.49 40.79 -17.16
N GLY A 460 -6.64 41.29 -16.69
CA GLY A 460 -6.91 41.56 -15.28
C GLY A 460 -8.37 41.20 -14.96
N GLY A 461 -9.00 40.36 -15.78
CA GLY A 461 -10.35 39.87 -15.58
C GLY A 461 -10.35 38.57 -14.78
N SER A 462 -11.50 38.20 -14.22
CA SER A 462 -11.67 36.86 -13.66
C SER A 462 -11.71 35.79 -14.74
N VAL A 463 -12.28 36.13 -15.90
CA VAL A 463 -12.18 35.38 -17.16
C VAL A 463 -11.61 36.30 -18.23
N ASN A 464 -10.60 35.85 -18.96
CA ASN A 464 -9.88 36.63 -19.96
C ASN A 464 -10.03 35.93 -21.32
N VAL A 465 -10.52 36.62 -22.34
CA VAL A 465 -10.86 36.05 -23.65
C VAL A 465 -10.19 36.86 -24.75
N PHE A 466 -9.17 36.30 -25.40
CA PHE A 466 -8.36 37.01 -26.39
C PHE A 466 -8.66 36.61 -27.86
N GLY A 467 -9.51 35.60 -28.06
CA GLY A 467 -10.03 35.20 -29.37
C GLY A 467 -11.54 35.04 -29.35
N GLU A 468 -12.20 35.20 -30.49
CA GLU A 468 -13.65 34.98 -30.60
C GLU A 468 -13.98 33.50 -30.44
N LEU A 469 -14.72 33.17 -29.39
CA LEU A 469 -15.14 31.80 -29.05
C LEU A 469 -16.66 31.63 -29.08
N GLY A 470 -17.40 32.68 -29.42
CA GLY A 470 -18.87 32.71 -29.39
C GLY A 470 -19.43 32.52 -27.98
N ALA A 471 -20.59 31.88 -27.90
CA ALA A 471 -21.33 31.61 -26.67
C ALA A 471 -20.70 30.49 -25.80
N PHE A 472 -19.38 30.48 -25.66
CA PHE A 472 -18.68 29.42 -24.93
C PHE A 472 -18.90 29.49 -23.41
N MET A 473 -19.30 30.66 -22.89
CA MET A 473 -19.55 30.89 -21.45
C MET A 473 -21.02 31.21 -21.19
N THR A 474 -21.70 30.29 -20.50
CA THR A 474 -23.11 30.39 -20.10
C THR A 474 -23.31 30.00 -18.63
N HIS A 475 -24.38 30.48 -18.01
CA HIS A 475 -24.78 30.15 -16.64
C HIS A 475 -23.63 30.25 -15.62
N THR A 476 -22.69 31.16 -15.85
CA THR A 476 -21.46 31.26 -15.07
C THR A 476 -21.60 32.38 -14.04
N LEU A 477 -21.32 32.07 -12.78
CA LEU A 477 -21.24 33.04 -11.69
C LEU A 477 -19.80 33.53 -11.57
N ILE A 478 -19.58 34.82 -11.81
CA ILE A 478 -18.30 35.49 -11.60
C ILE A 478 -18.46 36.42 -10.40
N GLN A 479 -17.65 36.22 -9.36
CA GLN A 479 -17.79 37.00 -8.13
C GLN A 479 -16.45 37.44 -7.53
N ASP A 480 -16.48 38.53 -6.77
CA ASP A 480 -15.33 39.03 -6.01
C ASP A 480 -14.10 39.34 -6.89
N SER A 481 -14.35 39.87 -8.09
CA SER A 481 -13.30 40.25 -9.05
C SER A 481 -12.57 41.52 -8.61
N SER A 482 -11.23 41.58 -8.69
CA SER A 482 -10.45 42.81 -8.39
C SER A 482 -10.51 43.87 -9.49
N SER A 483 -11.16 43.54 -10.59
CA SER A 483 -11.23 44.32 -11.83
C SER A 483 -12.48 43.82 -12.56
N CYS A 484 -12.43 43.60 -13.86
CA CYS A 484 -13.57 43.19 -14.65
C CYS A 484 -13.95 41.73 -14.41
N GLY A 485 -15.24 41.43 -14.54
CA GLY A 485 -15.70 40.03 -14.54
C GLY A 485 -15.09 39.27 -15.71
N VAL A 486 -15.34 39.77 -16.92
CA VAL A 486 -14.71 39.31 -18.17
C VAL A 486 -13.85 40.43 -18.77
N ALA A 487 -12.59 40.12 -19.07
CA ALA A 487 -11.74 40.97 -19.91
C ALA A 487 -11.68 40.36 -21.32
N VAL A 488 -11.97 41.16 -22.35
CA VAL A 488 -11.95 40.71 -23.73
C VAL A 488 -10.94 41.48 -24.57
N GLY A 489 -10.27 40.79 -25.49
CA GLY A 489 -9.40 41.43 -26.48
C GLY A 489 -10.19 42.17 -27.56
N LEU A 490 -9.54 43.12 -28.24
CA LEU A 490 -10.13 43.98 -29.27
C LEU A 490 -10.83 43.25 -30.44
N SER A 491 -10.49 41.98 -30.69
CA SER A 491 -11.07 41.16 -31.76
C SER A 491 -12.35 40.41 -31.35
N VAL A 492 -12.70 40.41 -30.07
CA VAL A 492 -13.87 39.70 -29.54
C VAL A 492 -15.11 40.58 -29.66
N THR A 493 -16.15 40.03 -30.26
CA THR A 493 -17.44 40.70 -30.52
C THR A 493 -18.57 40.18 -29.65
N THR A 494 -18.42 38.99 -29.06
CA THR A 494 -19.41 38.41 -28.14
C THR A 494 -19.53 39.24 -26.86
N ASP A 495 -20.75 39.66 -26.53
CA ASP A 495 -21.09 40.31 -25.27
C ASP A 495 -21.58 39.27 -24.25
N PHE A 496 -20.71 38.92 -23.30
CA PHE A 496 -21.00 37.89 -22.29
C PHE A 496 -21.98 38.33 -21.20
N THR A 497 -22.41 39.59 -21.21
CA THR A 497 -23.38 40.16 -20.24
C THR A 497 -24.84 40.00 -20.70
N LEU A 498 -25.06 39.56 -21.94
CA LEU A 498 -26.41 39.35 -22.47
C LEU A 498 -27.18 38.30 -21.66
N ALA A 499 -28.44 38.63 -21.35
CA ALA A 499 -29.30 37.79 -20.51
C ALA A 499 -29.53 36.38 -21.06
N GLU A 500 -29.43 36.18 -22.38
CA GLU A 500 -29.58 34.86 -23.01
C GLU A 500 -28.48 33.87 -22.60
N TYR A 501 -27.31 34.36 -22.16
CA TYR A 501 -26.24 33.51 -21.66
C TYR A 501 -26.38 33.16 -20.17
N GLY A 502 -27.25 33.85 -19.43
CA GLY A 502 -27.51 33.54 -18.01
C GLY A 502 -26.30 33.74 -17.08
N ASN A 503 -25.28 34.47 -17.50
CA ASN A 503 -24.11 34.78 -16.65
C ASN A 503 -24.49 35.79 -15.56
N THR A 504 -23.89 35.65 -14.37
CA THR A 504 -24.17 36.52 -13.21
C THR A 504 -22.87 37.08 -12.66
N PHE A 505 -22.86 38.38 -12.35
CA PHE A 505 -21.70 39.11 -11.84
C PHE A 505 -22.01 39.69 -10.46
N VAL A 506 -21.19 39.38 -9.45
CA VAL A 506 -21.47 39.77 -8.06
C VAL A 506 -20.22 40.35 -7.39
N ASN A 507 -20.36 41.51 -6.75
CA ASN A 507 -19.29 42.10 -5.93
C ASN A 507 -17.94 42.28 -6.65
N GLY A 508 -17.94 42.62 -7.95
CA GLY A 508 -16.72 43.00 -8.67
C GLY A 508 -16.32 44.46 -8.39
N ASP A 509 -15.02 44.75 -8.40
CA ASP A 509 -14.51 46.13 -8.29
C ASP A 509 -14.57 46.88 -9.63
N GLY A 510 -14.58 46.16 -10.76
CA GLY A 510 -14.69 46.69 -12.12
C GLY A 510 -16.04 46.40 -12.78
N ALA A 511 -16.10 46.64 -14.09
CA ALA A 511 -17.30 46.35 -14.88
C ALA A 511 -17.50 44.84 -15.09
N GLU A 512 -18.72 44.42 -15.37
CA GLU A 512 -19.02 43.02 -15.70
C GLU A 512 -18.18 42.53 -16.89
N MET A 513 -18.00 43.39 -17.90
CA MET A 513 -17.15 43.14 -19.06
C MET A 513 -16.36 44.39 -19.44
N CYS A 514 -15.08 44.22 -19.82
CA CYS A 514 -14.19 45.28 -20.26
C CYS A 514 -13.38 44.85 -21.49
N SER A 515 -13.03 45.82 -22.34
CA SER A 515 -12.06 45.62 -23.42
C SER A 515 -10.63 45.86 -22.91
N GLN A 516 -9.68 45.05 -23.37
CA GLN A 516 -8.23 45.22 -23.14
C GLN A 516 -7.45 45.29 -24.45
#